data_AF-A0A4Y2P5G7-F1
#
_entry.id   AF-A0A4Y2P5G7-F1
#
_cell.length_a   1.000
_cell.length_b   1.000
_cell.length_c   1.000
_cell.angle_alpha   90.00
_cell.angle_beta   90.00
_cell.angle_gamma   90.00
#
_symmetry.space_group_name_H-M   'P 1'
#
loop_
_entity.id
_entity.type
_entity.pdbx_description
1 polymer ?
#
loop_
_entity_poly.entity_id
_entity_poly.type
_entity_poly.pdbx_seq_one_letter_code
_entity_poly.pdbx_strand_id
1 'polypeptide(L)'
;MPILEVYRFNRVIFVVIASLFLLAATVKHYIEMYLVDYPTAVQHLDSFIYVDEWITGQDTQKEALLVSRRARNIVKEAGMVVTKWISNDS
;
A
#
# COMPACT_ATOMS: atom_id res chain seq x y z
N MET A 1 -41.38 -18.84 8.57
CA MET A 1 -40.01 -19.01 9.09
C MET A 1 -39.09 -18.22 8.18
N PRO A 2 -38.15 -17.41 8.69
CA PRO A 2 -37.22 -16.70 7.83
C PRO A 2 -36.28 -17.71 7.15
N ILE A 3 -35.97 -17.45 5.88
CA ILE A 3 -35.03 -18.25 5.10
C ILE A 3 -33.62 -17.77 5.45
N LEU A 4 -32.73 -18.70 5.82
CA LEU A 4 -31.33 -18.41 6.06
C LEU A 4 -30.61 -18.29 4.72
N GLU A 5 -30.04 -17.11 4.45
CA GLU A 5 -29.14 -16.91 3.32
C GLU A 5 -27.68 -16.85 3.79
N VAL A 6 -26.82 -17.64 3.14
CA VAL A 6 -25.39 -17.73 3.47
C VAL A 6 -24.57 -17.11 2.36
N TYR A 7 -23.76 -16.12 2.70
CA TYR A 7 -22.88 -15.42 1.77
C TYR A 7 -21.42 -15.86 1.94
N ARG A 8 -20.65 -15.79 0.86
CA ARG A 8 -19.20 -16.03 0.85
C ARG A 8 -18.50 -14.86 0.17
N PHE A 9 -17.32 -14.51 0.68
CA PHE A 9 -16.49 -13.49 0.04
C PHE A 9 -15.76 -14.08 -1.17
N ASN A 10 -15.82 -13.38 -2.30
CA ASN A 10 -15.07 -13.72 -3.51
C ASN A 10 -13.68 -13.05 -3.56
N ARG A 11 -13.34 -12.26 -2.56
CA ARG A 11 -12.07 -11.55 -2.42
C ARG A 11 -11.57 -11.70 -0.98
N VAL A 12 -10.26 -11.58 -0.80
CA VAL A 12 -9.66 -11.52 0.52
C VAL A 12 -10.26 -10.33 1.27
N ILE A 13 -10.85 -10.58 2.43
CA ILE A 13 -11.42 -9.53 3.27
C ILE A 13 -10.29 -8.83 4.02
N PHE A 14 -10.39 -7.51 4.12
CA PHE A 14 -9.62 -6.76 5.10
C PHE A 14 -10.16 -7.14 6.50
N VAL A 15 -9.31 -7.21 7.53
CA VAL A 15 -9.65 -7.55 8.94
C VAL A 15 -9.45 -9.03 9.36
N VAL A 16 -8.88 -9.89 8.53
CA VAL A 16 -8.38 -11.21 9.00
C VAL A 16 -6.86 -11.24 8.96
N ILE A 17 -6.21 -11.86 9.94
CA ILE A 17 -4.74 -11.91 10.04
C ILE A 17 -4.11 -12.37 8.72
N ALA A 18 -4.69 -13.37 8.07
CA ALA A 18 -4.22 -13.88 6.77
C ALA A 18 -4.22 -12.83 5.64
N SER A 19 -5.14 -11.86 5.66
CA SER A 19 -5.21 -10.84 4.61
C SER A 19 -4.04 -9.87 4.69
N LEU A 20 -3.58 -9.54 5.91
CA LEU A 20 -2.41 -8.69 6.11
C LEU A 20 -1.15 -9.36 5.54
N PHE A 21 -0.97 -10.65 5.81
CA PHE A 21 0.18 -11.40 5.28
C PHE A 21 0.16 -11.48 3.75
N LEU A 22 -1.01 -11.75 3.15
CA LEU A 22 -1.15 -11.79 1.69
C LEU A 22 -0.91 -10.40 1.07
N LEU A 23 -1.42 -9.34 1.69
CA LEU A 23 -1.20 -7.97 1.24
C LEU A 23 0.29 -7.61 1.29
N ALA A 24 0.93 -7.83 2.43
CA ALA A 24 2.36 -7.54 2.62
C ALA A 24 3.23 -8.30 1.61
N ALA A 25 2.97 -9.60 1.41
CA ALA A 25 3.70 -10.41 0.43
C ALA A 25 3.47 -9.92 -1.01
N THR A 26 2.24 -9.53 -1.36
CA THR A 26 1.90 -9.01 -2.69
C THR A 26 2.61 -7.68 -2.94
N VAL A 27 2.55 -6.75 -1.99
CA VAL A 27 3.19 -5.44 -2.09
C VAL A 27 4.71 -5.61 -2.22
N LYS A 28 5.31 -6.47 -1.40
CA LYS A 28 6.75 -6.78 -1.47
C LYS A 28 7.14 -7.35 -2.82
N HIS A 29 6.39 -8.32 -3.35
CA HIS A 29 6.65 -8.91 -4.66
C HIS A 29 6.67 -7.86 -5.78
N TYR A 30 5.69 -6.96 -5.80
CA TYR A 30 5.65 -5.89 -6.81
C TYR A 30 6.78 -4.88 -6.63
N ILE A 31 7.13 -4.49 -5.40
CA ILE A 31 8.24 -3.57 -5.15
C ILE A 31 9.57 -4.17 -5.62
N GLU A 32 9.83 -5.45 -5.35
CA GLU A 32 11.06 -6.15 -5.77
C GLU A 32 11.21 -6.21 -7.29
N MET A 33 10.12 -6.24 -8.07
CA MET A 33 10.18 -6.18 -9.54
C MET A 33 10.76 -4.85 -10.06
N TYR A 34 10.72 -3.77 -9.26
CA TYR A 34 11.24 -2.46 -9.61
C TYR A 34 12.61 -2.16 -8.99
N LEU A 35 13.26 -3.15 -8.38
CA LEU A 35 14.56 -2.98 -7.70
C LEU A 35 15.67 -2.47 -8.64
N VAL A 36 15.66 -2.91 -9.90
CA VAL A 36 16.66 -2.53 -10.90
C VAL A 36 16.43 -1.09 -11.38
N ASP A 37 15.18 -0.68 -11.55
CA ASP A 37 14.82 0.62 -12.12
C ASP A 37 14.79 1.74 -11.06
N TYR A 38 14.40 1.42 -9.82
CA TYR A 38 14.18 2.39 -8.75
C TYR A 38 14.70 1.90 -7.37
N PRO A 39 16.00 1.61 -7.22
CA PRO A 39 16.56 1.00 -6.01
C PRO A 39 16.30 1.82 -4.74
N THR A 40 16.36 3.15 -4.81
CA THR A 40 16.08 4.04 -3.66
C THR A 40 14.59 4.06 -3.30
N ALA A 41 13.70 3.97 -4.29
CA ALA A 41 12.26 3.94 -4.03
C ALA A 41 11.87 2.62 -3.36
N VAL A 42 12.45 1.49 -3.81
CA VAL A 42 12.25 0.17 -3.21
C VAL A 42 12.70 0.16 -1.74
N GLN A 43 13.89 0.69 -1.45
CA GLN A 43 14.37 0.78 -0.06
C GLN A 43 13.47 1.64 0.83
N HIS A 44 12.96 2.77 0.32
CA HIS A 44 12.02 3.60 1.06
C HIS A 44 10.67 2.89 1.25
N LEU A 45 10.07 2.33 0.21
CA LEU A 45 8.77 1.65 0.32
C LEU A 45 8.83 0.46 1.29
N ASP A 46 9.88 -0.37 1.24
CA ASP A 46 10.07 -1.49 2.17
C ASP A 46 10.25 -1.04 3.63
N SER A 47 10.83 0.16 3.84
CA SER A 47 11.07 0.71 5.17
C SER A 47 9.86 1.41 5.80
N PHE A 48 8.86 1.82 5.00
CA PHE A 48 7.79 2.72 5.44
C PHE A 48 6.37 2.15 5.34
N ILE A 49 6.21 0.91 4.86
CA ILE A 49 4.91 0.23 4.82
C ILE A 49 4.62 -0.47 6.16
N TYR A 50 3.56 -0.03 6.81
CA TYR A 50 2.98 -0.70 7.97
C TYR A 50 1.64 -1.32 7.58
N VAL A 51 1.65 -2.63 7.30
CA VAL A 51 0.47 -3.43 6.96
C VAL A 51 -0.26 -2.95 5.70
N ASP A 52 -1.16 -1.98 5.84
CA ASP A 52 -2.01 -1.38 4.81
C ASP A 52 -1.79 0.14 4.71
N GLU A 53 -1.00 0.70 5.61
CA GLU A 53 -0.66 2.11 5.65
C GLU A 53 0.80 2.34 5.21
N TRP A 54 1.02 3.44 4.49
CA TRP A 54 2.37 3.89 4.16
C TRP A 54 2.62 5.22 4.86
N ILE A 55 3.63 5.23 5.73
CA ILE A 55 3.93 6.35 6.62
C ILE A 55 5.36 6.81 6.34
N THR A 56 5.51 7.99 5.73
CA THR A 56 6.81 8.56 5.37
C THR A 56 6.87 10.04 5.72
N GLY A 57 8.04 10.51 6.14
CA GLY A 57 8.35 11.94 6.33
C GLY A 57 9.36 12.42 5.28
N GLN A 58 9.39 13.73 5.01
CA GLN A 58 10.41 14.40 4.19
C GLN A 58 10.75 15.77 4.79
N ASP A 59 11.95 16.27 4.52
CA ASP A 59 12.45 17.53 5.07
C ASP A 59 11.76 18.75 4.45
N THR A 60 11.24 18.62 3.24
CA THR A 60 10.50 19.69 2.55
C THR A 60 9.13 19.24 2.04
N GLN A 61 8.17 20.18 2.02
CA GLN A 61 6.82 19.95 1.47
C GLN A 61 6.88 19.48 0.00
N LYS A 62 7.79 20.03 -0.81
CA LYS A 62 7.95 19.66 -2.22
C LYS A 62 8.38 18.21 -2.38
N GLU A 63 9.32 17.75 -1.56
CA GLU A 63 9.79 16.36 -1.57
C GLU A 63 8.70 15.42 -1.07
N ALA A 64 7.98 15.78 0.01
CA ALA A 64 6.84 15.01 0.52
C ALA A 64 5.78 14.78 -0.58
N LEU A 65 5.45 15.84 -1.32
CA LEU A 65 4.47 15.77 -2.41
C LEU A 65 4.97 14.91 -3.59
N LEU A 66 6.26 15.00 -3.93
CA LEU A 66 6.87 14.20 -4.99
C LEU A 66 6.86 12.71 -4.62
N VAL A 67 7.29 12.38 -3.41
CA VAL A 67 7.31 11.02 -2.87
C VAL A 67 5.89 10.45 -2.83
N SER A 68 4.91 11.21 -2.33
CA SER A 68 3.49 10.83 -2.32
C SER A 68 2.97 10.45 -3.71
N ARG A 69 3.29 11.27 -4.73
CA ARG A 69 2.87 11.03 -6.12
C ARG A 69 3.52 9.78 -6.71
N ARG A 70 4.82 9.59 -6.49
CA ARG A 70 5.57 8.44 -7.02
C ARG A 70 5.03 7.13 -6.46
N ALA A 71 4.85 7.04 -5.14
CA ALA A 71 4.30 5.82 -4.56
C ALA A 71 2.85 5.56 -4.97
N ARG A 72 2.02 6.61 -5.14
CA ARG A 72 0.67 6.42 -5.68
C ARG A 72 0.69 5.79 -7.06
N ASN A 73 1.67 6.14 -7.90
CA ASN A 73 1.83 5.52 -9.21
C ASN A 73 2.26 4.05 -9.09
N ILE A 74 3.25 3.74 -8.25
CA ILE A 74 3.72 2.35 -8.01
C ILE A 74 2.57 1.47 -7.50
N VAL A 75 1.82 1.95 -6.50
CA VAL A 75 0.68 1.22 -5.92
C VAL A 75 -0.42 1.03 -6.97
N LYS A 76 -0.66 2.03 -7.84
CA LYS A 76 -1.62 1.93 -8.95
C LYS A 76 -1.19 0.92 -10.00
N GLU A 77 0.09 0.86 -10.34
CA GLU A 77 0.65 -0.14 -11.26
C GLU A 77 0.54 -1.56 -10.69
N ALA A 78 0.64 -1.71 -9.37
CA ALA A 78 0.38 -2.97 -8.67
C ALA A 78 -1.13 -3.29 -8.51
N GLY A 79 -2.03 -2.53 -9.15
CA GLY A 79 -3.47 -2.76 -9.13
C GLY A 79 -4.17 -2.35 -7.83
N MET A 80 -3.48 -1.60 -6.97
CA MET A 80 -3.96 -1.14 -5.67
C MET A 80 -4.26 0.37 -5.70
N VAL A 81 -5.11 0.84 -4.78
CA VAL A 81 -5.48 2.27 -4.70
C VAL A 81 -5.19 2.79 -3.30
N VAL A 82 -4.34 3.81 -3.21
CA VAL A 82 -4.15 4.60 -1.98
C VAL A 82 -5.36 5.50 -1.79
N THR A 83 -6.19 5.23 -0.79
CA THR A 83 -7.48 5.90 -0.58
C THR A 83 -7.40 7.16 0.28
N LYS A 84 -6.38 7.30 1.15
CA LYS A 84 -6.23 8.46 2.04
C LYS A 84 -4.77 8.92 2.10
N TRP A 85 -4.56 10.24 2.02
CA TRP A 85 -3.28 10.89 2.25
C TRP A 85 -3.48 11.95 3.34
N ILE A 86 -2.66 11.90 4.39
CA ILE A 86 -2.69 12.84 5.52
C ILE A 86 -1.28 13.40 5.67
N SER A 87 -1.18 14.72 5.87
CA SER A 87 0.08 15.40 6.14
C SER A 87 0.01 16.03 7.52
N ASN A 88 1.15 16.12 8.21
CA ASN A 88 1.32 16.94 9.41
C ASN A 88 1.62 18.42 9.08
N ASP A 89 1.82 18.72 7.81
CA ASP A 89 1.94 20.08 7.29
C ASP A 89 0.55 20.74 7.16
N SER A 90 0.49 22.05 7.44
CA SER A 90 -0.77 22.82 7.55
C SER A 90 -1.38 23.19 6.20
#